data_AF-A0A2E6D9E7-F1
#
_entry.id   AF-A0A2E6D9E7-F1
#
_cell.length_a   1.000
_cell.length_b   1.000
_cell.length_c   1.000
_cell.angle_alpha   90.00
_cell.angle_beta   90.00
_cell.angle_gamma   90.00
#
_symmetry.space_group_name_H-M   'P 1'
#
loop_
_entity.id
_entity.type
_entity.pdbx_description
1 polymer ?
#
loop_
_entity_poly.entity_id
_entity_poly.type
_entity_poly.pdbx_seq_one_letter_code
_entity_poly.pdbx_strand_id
1 'polypeptide(L)'
;MTVGWSAFRVPRGEVNLWDVLSEVVTDSPRQDSGHLVVADSKRVFSRNPRGARRLELTVLAFLDQLDAEGCGPRTPSELLKLPPAGLQLSSGALARHPWYSKLPESLPHAVDEGVLSIRSGKLAREMNRSAVNFLDGGCCVLPAGELNDSWQTTGNKSLSQWQVSGSLLEHMWESFGEESLSVFVDRMGGRSHYGRWLSKQFPAARLQVREECSSLSEYVLTQEVGGVERRMRVVFAERCEERSFSVALASCFAKYGRELGMKAFNSYFGGLQPGLKPTAGYTTDGRRWLKDAEPALSLAGVPQGVLIRDR
;
A
#
# COMPACT_ATOMS: atom_id res chain seq x y z
N MET A 1 8.61 -6.14 1.76
CA MET A 1 8.18 -4.74 1.97
C MET A 1 6.87 -4.56 1.21
N THR A 2 5.96 -3.73 1.71
CA THR A 2 4.75 -3.38 0.97
C THR A 2 4.55 -1.88 1.07
N VAL A 3 4.26 -1.23 -0.05
CA VAL A 3 4.00 0.21 -0.14
C VAL A 3 2.62 0.39 -0.75
N GLY A 4 1.78 1.22 -0.14
CA GLY A 4 0.46 1.54 -0.67
C GLY A 4 0.42 2.97 -1.19
N TRP A 5 -0.51 3.25 -2.10
CA TRP A 5 -0.82 4.60 -2.55
C TRP A 5 -2.33 4.77 -2.71
N SER A 6 -2.80 6.00 -2.68
CA SER A 6 -4.16 6.35 -3.03
C SER A 6 -4.24 7.79 -3.52
N ALA A 7 -5.10 8.06 -4.50
CA ALA A 7 -5.31 9.37 -5.10
C ALA A 7 -6.80 9.68 -5.18
N PHE A 8 -7.13 10.93 -4.87
CA PHE A 8 -8.50 11.43 -4.88
C PHE A 8 -8.56 12.76 -5.63
N ARG A 9 -9.61 12.94 -6.43
CA ARG A 9 -10.08 14.27 -6.81
C ARG A 9 -11.05 14.74 -5.74
N VAL A 10 -10.88 15.96 -5.27
CA VAL A 10 -11.75 16.60 -4.28
C VAL A 10 -12.16 17.99 -4.78
N PRO A 11 -13.26 18.56 -4.24
CA PRO A 11 -13.61 19.95 -4.53
C PRO A 11 -12.46 20.91 -4.22
N ARG A 12 -12.42 22.05 -4.92
CA ARG A 12 -11.39 23.08 -4.68
C ARG A 12 -11.47 23.57 -3.23
N GLY A 13 -10.32 23.57 -2.55
CA GLY A 13 -10.19 24.01 -1.16
C GLY A 13 -9.55 22.92 -0.29
N GLU A 14 -9.44 23.21 1.00
CA GLU A 14 -9.01 22.22 1.99
C GLU A 14 -10.20 21.31 2.32
N VAL A 15 -10.11 20.04 1.90
CA VAL A 15 -11.16 19.04 2.11
C VAL A 15 -10.64 17.94 3.01
N ASN A 16 -11.24 17.80 4.18
CA ASN A 16 -11.01 16.66 5.05
C ASN A 16 -11.93 15.49 4.63
N LEU A 17 -11.32 14.45 4.05
CA LEU A 17 -12.05 13.27 3.58
C LEU A 17 -12.74 12.48 4.69
N TRP A 18 -12.26 12.52 5.94
CA TRP A 18 -12.99 11.91 7.06
C TRP A 18 -14.30 12.63 7.35
N ASP A 19 -14.31 13.96 7.22
CA ASP A 19 -15.50 14.77 7.52
C ASP A 19 -16.54 14.64 6.41
N VAL A 20 -16.12 14.79 5.15
CA VAL A 20 -17.05 14.78 3.99
C VAL A 20 -17.55 13.39 3.61
N LEU A 21 -16.95 12.32 4.14
CA LEU A 21 -17.40 10.93 3.96
C LEU A 21 -17.86 10.30 5.30
N SER A 22 -18.06 11.09 6.35
CA SER A 22 -18.29 10.61 7.72
C SER A 22 -19.49 9.69 7.89
N GLU A 23 -20.48 9.74 6.99
CA GLU A 23 -21.64 8.85 6.98
C GLU A 23 -21.28 7.38 6.62
N VAL A 24 -20.12 7.16 6.01
CA VAL A 24 -19.69 5.83 5.53
C VAL A 24 -18.29 5.44 5.94
N VAL A 25 -17.43 6.40 6.30
CA VAL A 25 -16.06 6.15 6.78
C VAL A 25 -15.87 6.61 8.22
N THR A 26 -14.89 6.02 8.90
CA THR A 26 -14.49 6.40 10.25
C THR A 26 -13.02 6.09 10.45
N ASP A 27 -12.35 6.80 11.36
CA ASP A 27 -11.03 6.40 11.84
C ASP A 27 -11.10 5.45 13.06
N SER A 28 -12.30 5.20 13.60
CA SER A 28 -12.53 4.43 14.82
C SER A 28 -12.81 2.95 14.54
N PRO A 29 -11.92 2.02 14.95
CA PRO A 29 -12.16 0.58 14.77
C PRO A 29 -13.39 0.04 15.51
N ARG A 30 -13.96 0.81 16.46
CA ARG A 30 -15.16 0.44 17.21
C ARG A 30 -16.45 0.57 16.39
N GLN A 31 -16.42 1.37 15.33
CA GLN A 31 -17.56 1.65 14.46
C GLN A 31 -17.58 0.76 13.20
N ASP A 32 -16.79 -0.33 13.18
CA ASP A 32 -16.63 -1.25 12.05
C ASP A 32 -17.88 -2.07 11.69
N SER A 33 -18.93 -2.04 12.51
CA SER A 33 -20.25 -2.58 12.16
C SER A 33 -20.96 -1.70 11.12
N GLY A 34 -20.70 -0.39 11.18
CA GLY A 34 -21.44 0.69 10.53
C GLY A 34 -20.68 1.39 9.41
N HIS A 35 -19.34 1.32 9.39
CA HIS A 35 -18.49 2.16 8.56
C HIS A 35 -17.29 1.37 8.00
N LEU A 36 -16.72 1.90 6.92
CA LEU A 36 -15.38 1.54 6.46
C LEU A 36 -14.36 2.22 7.37
N VAL A 37 -13.44 1.46 7.95
CA VAL A 37 -12.46 2.02 8.88
C VAL A 37 -11.18 2.38 8.12
N VAL A 38 -10.90 3.68 8.03
CA VAL A 38 -9.72 4.27 7.37
C VAL A 38 -8.89 5.00 8.42
N ALA A 39 -7.82 4.34 8.87
CA ALA A 39 -6.88 4.84 9.88
C ALA A 39 -5.53 4.14 9.70
N ASP A 40 -4.56 4.38 10.62
CA ASP A 40 -3.34 3.56 10.72
C ASP A 40 -3.72 2.07 10.66
N SER A 41 -3.13 1.34 9.72
CA SER A 41 -3.38 -0.07 9.52
C SER A 41 -3.10 -0.93 10.77
N LYS A 42 -2.30 -0.46 11.74
CA LYS A 42 -2.13 -1.12 13.05
C LYS A 42 -3.37 -1.00 13.94
N ARG A 43 -4.16 0.08 13.80
CA ARG A 43 -5.48 0.25 14.43
C ARG A 43 -6.54 -0.55 13.67
N VAL A 44 -6.49 -0.53 12.33
CA VAL A 44 -7.46 -1.22 11.47
C VAL A 44 -7.31 -2.73 11.54
N PHE A 45 -6.10 -3.28 11.65
CA PHE A 45 -5.88 -4.72 11.59
C PHE A 45 -5.39 -5.32 12.90
N SER A 46 -6.22 -6.20 13.47
CA SER A 46 -5.82 -7.20 14.46
C SER A 46 -5.76 -8.58 13.79
N ARG A 47 -4.78 -9.43 14.16
CA ARG A 47 -4.67 -10.82 13.65
C ARG A 47 -5.73 -11.74 14.21
N ASN A 48 -6.98 -11.48 13.85
CA ASN A 48 -8.15 -12.28 14.14
C ASN A 48 -9.16 -12.11 12.97
N PRO A 49 -10.20 -12.96 12.88
CA PRO A 49 -11.15 -12.90 11.78
C PRO A 49 -11.85 -11.53 11.63
N ARG A 50 -12.14 -10.83 12.73
CA ARG A 50 -12.78 -9.51 12.70
C ARG A 50 -11.88 -8.45 12.06
N GLY A 51 -10.60 -8.42 12.44
CA GLY A 51 -9.62 -7.48 11.88
C GLY A 51 -9.32 -7.74 10.42
N ALA A 52 -9.27 -9.01 10.00
CA ALA A 52 -9.13 -9.39 8.59
C ALA A 52 -10.33 -8.92 7.75
N ARG A 53 -11.57 -9.18 8.22
CA ARG A 53 -12.80 -8.69 7.59
C ARG A 53 -12.82 -7.18 7.45
N ARG A 54 -12.50 -6.46 8.54
CA ARG A 54 -12.49 -5.01 8.56
C ARG A 54 -11.51 -4.43 7.54
N LEU A 55 -10.28 -4.97 7.50
CA LEU A 55 -9.25 -4.51 6.57
C LEU A 55 -9.65 -4.78 5.11
N GLU A 56 -10.08 -6.01 4.80
CA GLU A 56 -10.48 -6.39 3.45
C GLU A 56 -11.69 -5.59 2.97
N LEU A 57 -12.70 -5.40 3.82
CA LEU A 57 -13.88 -4.61 3.50
C LEU A 57 -13.52 -3.16 3.16
N THR A 58 -12.67 -2.51 3.97
CA THR A 58 -12.18 -1.15 3.65
C THR A 58 -11.46 -1.16 2.30
N VAL A 59 -10.51 -2.07 2.09
CA VAL A 59 -9.67 -2.07 0.89
C VAL A 59 -10.49 -2.30 -0.37
N LEU A 60 -11.30 -3.36 -0.41
CA LEU A 60 -12.05 -3.71 -1.62
C LEU A 60 -13.16 -2.70 -1.91
N ALA A 61 -13.82 -2.13 -0.89
CA ALA A 61 -14.84 -1.11 -1.12
C ALA A 61 -14.29 0.14 -1.80
N PHE A 62 -13.05 0.56 -1.48
CA PHE A 62 -12.39 1.66 -2.20
C PHE A 62 -11.91 1.25 -3.58
N LEU A 63 -11.34 0.05 -3.75
CA LEU A 63 -10.89 -0.42 -5.06
C LEU A 63 -12.04 -0.66 -6.05
N ASP A 64 -13.24 -0.95 -5.56
CA ASP A 64 -14.45 -0.97 -6.38
C ASP A 64 -14.73 0.39 -7.04
N GLN A 65 -14.27 1.50 -6.46
CA GLN A 65 -14.51 2.84 -6.99
C GLN A 65 -13.56 3.20 -8.15
N LEU A 66 -12.58 2.35 -8.49
CA LEU A 66 -11.72 2.57 -9.65
C LEU A 66 -12.44 2.32 -10.98
N ASP A 67 -13.49 1.51 -10.95
CA ASP A 67 -14.28 1.15 -12.12
C ASP A 67 -15.69 1.74 -11.99
N ALA A 68 -16.22 2.25 -13.09
CA ALA A 68 -17.55 2.86 -13.13
C ALA A 68 -18.67 1.84 -12.83
N GLU A 69 -18.42 0.55 -13.11
CA GLU A 69 -19.37 -0.53 -12.79
C GLU A 69 -19.27 -0.99 -11.32
N GLY A 70 -18.30 -0.49 -10.55
CA GLY A 70 -18.10 -0.91 -9.17
C GLY A 70 -17.35 -2.23 -9.01
N CYS A 71 -16.67 -2.70 -10.07
CA CYS A 71 -16.02 -4.00 -10.12
C CYS A 71 -14.50 -3.88 -9.90
N GLY A 72 -14.09 -3.70 -8.65
CA GLY A 72 -12.68 -3.75 -8.26
C GLY A 72 -12.08 -5.16 -8.43
N PRO A 73 -10.79 -5.37 -8.07
CA PRO A 73 -10.15 -6.66 -8.19
C PRO A 73 -10.89 -7.73 -7.37
N ARG A 74 -11.17 -8.87 -8.03
CA ARG A 74 -11.82 -10.07 -7.48
C ARG A 74 -10.86 -11.24 -7.37
N THR A 75 -9.61 -11.07 -7.78
CA THR A 75 -8.54 -12.04 -7.52
C THR A 75 -7.28 -11.36 -6.98
N PRO A 76 -6.43 -12.05 -6.20
CA PRO A 76 -5.13 -11.52 -5.82
C PRO A 76 -4.24 -11.17 -7.02
N SER A 77 -4.38 -11.90 -8.14
CA SER A 77 -3.66 -11.62 -9.38
C SER A 77 -4.04 -10.28 -9.99
N GLU A 78 -5.32 -9.90 -9.96
CA GLU A 78 -5.77 -8.55 -10.38
C GLU A 78 -5.25 -7.48 -9.43
N LEU A 79 -5.33 -7.70 -8.11
CA LEU A 79 -4.80 -6.78 -7.11
C LEU A 79 -3.29 -6.51 -7.32
N LEU A 80 -2.51 -7.55 -7.60
CA LEU A 80 -1.06 -7.45 -7.82
C LEU A 80 -0.68 -6.81 -9.16
N LYS A 81 -1.65 -6.61 -10.08
CA LYS A 81 -1.48 -5.89 -11.35
C LYS A 81 -1.83 -4.41 -11.25
N LEU A 82 -2.43 -3.94 -10.15
CA LEU A 82 -2.74 -2.52 -9.96
C LEU A 82 -1.52 -1.60 -9.98
N PRO A 83 -0.33 -1.98 -9.46
CA PRO A 83 0.84 -1.11 -9.53
C PRO A 83 1.20 -0.70 -10.96
N PRO A 84 1.83 0.49 -11.15
CA PRO A 84 2.43 0.86 -12.43
C PRO A 84 3.34 -0.25 -12.95
N ALA A 85 3.43 -0.44 -14.27
CA ALA A 85 4.10 -1.60 -14.87
C ALA A 85 5.52 -1.88 -14.34
N GLY A 86 6.31 -0.82 -14.07
CA GLY A 86 7.67 -0.95 -13.50
C GLY A 86 7.73 -1.42 -12.03
N LEU A 87 6.60 -1.46 -11.33
CA LEU A 87 6.46 -1.87 -9.93
C LEU A 87 5.65 -3.16 -9.75
N GLN A 88 5.19 -3.77 -10.85
CA GLN A 88 4.48 -5.05 -10.81
C GLN A 88 5.45 -6.21 -10.54
N LEU A 89 4.98 -7.22 -9.82
CA LEU A 89 5.75 -8.45 -9.64
C LEU A 89 5.79 -9.23 -10.95
N SER A 90 7.00 -9.48 -11.46
CA SER A 90 7.17 -10.32 -12.64
C SER A 90 6.78 -11.77 -12.35
N SER A 91 6.40 -12.51 -13.40
CA SER A 91 6.14 -13.95 -13.29
C SER A 91 7.34 -14.73 -12.73
N GLY A 92 8.56 -14.29 -13.05
CA GLY A 92 9.80 -14.86 -12.50
C GLY A 92 9.93 -14.59 -11.01
N ALA A 93 9.63 -13.38 -10.54
CA ALA A 93 9.61 -13.06 -9.12
C ALA A 93 8.55 -13.87 -8.38
N LEU A 94 7.34 -14.03 -8.93
CA LEU A 94 6.30 -14.89 -8.34
C LEU A 94 6.75 -16.36 -8.25
N ALA A 95 7.34 -16.90 -9.32
CA ALA A 95 7.83 -18.28 -9.33
C ALA A 95 8.97 -18.53 -8.32
N ARG A 96 9.85 -17.54 -8.12
CA ARG A 96 10.92 -17.59 -7.10
C ARG A 96 10.38 -17.64 -5.67
N HIS A 97 9.16 -17.17 -5.44
CA HIS A 97 8.50 -17.11 -4.14
C HIS A 97 7.28 -18.05 -4.13
N PRO A 98 7.48 -19.37 -4.02
CA PRO A 98 6.47 -20.39 -4.37
C PRO A 98 5.20 -20.33 -3.53
N TRP A 99 5.24 -19.69 -2.36
CA TRP A 99 4.07 -19.50 -1.52
C TRP A 99 2.98 -18.64 -2.16
N TYR A 100 3.28 -17.78 -3.15
CA TYR A 100 2.23 -17.02 -3.84
C TYR A 100 1.27 -17.92 -4.64
N SER A 101 1.63 -19.19 -4.91
CA SER A 101 0.69 -20.20 -5.41
C SER A 101 -0.43 -20.57 -4.42
N LYS A 102 -0.31 -20.15 -3.15
CA LYS A 102 -1.30 -20.35 -2.08
C LYS A 102 -2.05 -19.06 -1.71
N LEU A 103 -2.03 -18.06 -2.59
CA LEU A 103 -2.95 -16.94 -2.48
C LEU A 103 -4.41 -17.46 -2.57
N PRO A 104 -5.39 -16.77 -1.94
CA PRO A 104 -6.80 -17.11 -2.11
C PRO A 104 -7.21 -17.14 -3.59
N GLU A 105 -8.14 -18.00 -3.95
CA GLU A 105 -8.63 -18.11 -5.33
C GLU A 105 -9.44 -16.87 -5.76
N SER A 106 -10.20 -16.29 -4.82
CA SER A 106 -11.02 -15.11 -5.05
C SER A 106 -10.92 -14.10 -3.91
N LEU A 107 -11.30 -12.87 -4.21
CA LEU A 107 -11.53 -11.75 -3.31
C LEU A 107 -12.99 -11.27 -3.48
N PRO A 108 -13.71 -10.94 -2.40
CA PRO A 108 -13.27 -11.03 -1.00
C PRO A 108 -13.10 -12.47 -0.53
N HIS A 109 -12.16 -12.70 0.41
CA HIS A 109 -11.92 -14.03 1.00
C HIS A 109 -12.23 -14.10 2.51
N ALA A 110 -12.42 -12.96 3.15
CA ALA A 110 -12.64 -12.80 4.58
C ALA A 110 -14.02 -12.20 4.85
N VAL A 111 -14.44 -11.23 4.04
CA VAL A 111 -15.76 -10.60 4.09
C VAL A 111 -16.75 -11.27 3.15
N ASP A 112 -18.02 -11.24 3.52
CA ASP A 112 -19.13 -11.65 2.66
C ASP A 112 -19.29 -10.68 1.48
N GLU A 113 -19.54 -11.20 0.28
CA GLU A 113 -19.67 -10.41 -0.94
C GLU A 113 -20.88 -9.46 -0.90
N GLY A 114 -21.99 -9.88 -0.30
CA GLY A 114 -23.17 -9.02 -0.12
C GLY A 114 -22.88 -7.84 0.81
N VAL A 115 -22.12 -8.07 1.89
CA VAL A 115 -21.66 -7.00 2.79
C VAL A 115 -20.74 -6.03 2.06
N LEU A 116 -19.80 -6.52 1.24
CA LEU A 116 -18.93 -5.68 0.41
C LEU A 116 -19.75 -4.83 -0.55
N SER A 117 -20.67 -5.44 -1.31
CA SER A 117 -21.52 -4.76 -2.29
C SER A 117 -22.34 -3.62 -1.65
N ILE A 118 -22.99 -3.89 -0.51
CA ILE A 118 -23.76 -2.86 0.21
C ILE A 118 -22.87 -1.69 0.65
N ARG A 119 -21.67 -1.98 1.16
CA ARG A 119 -20.74 -0.98 1.67
C ARG A 119 -20.11 -0.16 0.57
N SER A 120 -19.68 -0.81 -0.50
CA SER A 120 -19.16 -0.20 -1.73
C SER A 120 -20.20 0.73 -2.35
N GLY A 121 -21.46 0.27 -2.50
CA GLY A 121 -22.53 1.12 -3.01
C GLY A 121 -22.88 2.31 -2.13
N LYS A 122 -22.77 2.19 -0.79
CA LYS A 122 -22.90 3.33 0.13
C LYS A 122 -21.75 4.34 -0.07
N LEU A 123 -20.52 3.85 -0.21
CA LEU A 123 -19.36 4.69 -0.46
C LEU A 123 -19.49 5.47 -1.78
N ALA A 124 -19.85 4.80 -2.87
CA ALA A 124 -20.09 5.43 -4.18
C ALA A 124 -21.10 6.59 -4.10
N ARG A 125 -22.23 6.37 -3.42
CA ARG A 125 -23.25 7.42 -3.25
C ARG A 125 -22.74 8.61 -2.46
N GLU A 126 -21.98 8.36 -1.40
CA GLU A 126 -21.42 9.41 -0.55
C GLU A 126 -20.32 10.20 -1.27
N MET A 127 -19.43 9.51 -1.99
CA MET A 127 -18.43 10.13 -2.86
C MET A 127 -19.08 11.05 -3.90
N ASN A 128 -20.12 10.58 -4.59
CA ASN A 128 -20.87 11.38 -5.55
C ASN A 128 -21.55 12.60 -4.90
N ARG A 129 -22.16 12.42 -3.72
CA ARG A 129 -22.80 13.51 -2.96
C ARG A 129 -21.81 14.60 -2.55
N SER A 130 -20.59 14.20 -2.19
CA SER A 130 -19.53 15.09 -1.72
C SER A 130 -18.58 15.54 -2.84
N ALA A 131 -18.87 15.20 -4.10
CA ALA A 131 -18.03 15.47 -5.27
C ALA A 131 -16.56 15.02 -5.08
N VAL A 132 -16.38 13.87 -4.44
CA VAL A 132 -15.10 13.18 -4.26
C VAL A 132 -15.02 12.04 -5.27
N ASN A 133 -13.88 11.91 -5.95
CA ASN A 133 -13.63 10.77 -6.84
C ASN A 133 -12.36 10.05 -6.38
N PHE A 134 -12.44 8.75 -6.20
CA PHE A 134 -11.25 7.91 -6.07
C PHE A 134 -10.67 7.67 -7.46
N LEU A 135 -9.42 8.09 -7.69
CA LEU A 135 -8.81 8.06 -9.03
C LEU A 135 -7.85 6.90 -9.21
N ASP A 136 -7.15 6.54 -8.15
CA ASP A 136 -6.07 5.56 -8.20
C ASP A 136 -5.77 5.04 -6.79
N GLY A 137 -5.30 3.81 -6.69
CA GLY A 137 -4.81 3.24 -5.45
C GLY A 137 -4.55 1.75 -5.52
N GLY A 138 -3.78 1.27 -4.54
CA GLY A 138 -3.40 -0.13 -4.48
C GLY A 138 -2.18 -0.35 -3.59
N CYS A 139 -1.49 -1.47 -3.80
CA CYS A 139 -0.24 -1.75 -3.10
C CYS A 139 0.81 -2.45 -3.97
N CYS A 140 2.06 -2.00 -3.85
CA CYS A 140 3.24 -2.66 -4.39
C CYS A 140 3.76 -3.64 -3.34
N VAL A 141 3.77 -4.93 -3.67
CA VAL A 141 4.36 -5.98 -2.82
C VAL A 141 5.76 -6.28 -3.34
N LEU A 142 6.76 -6.14 -2.47
CA LEU A 142 8.14 -6.53 -2.75
C LEU A 142 8.56 -7.67 -1.81
N PRO A 143 8.62 -8.94 -2.29
CA PRO A 143 9.06 -10.09 -1.52
C PRO A 143 10.46 -9.92 -0.93
N ALA A 144 10.83 -10.76 0.05
CA ALA A 144 12.12 -10.64 0.73
C ALA A 144 13.31 -10.85 -0.23
N GLY A 145 13.25 -11.85 -1.13
CA GLY A 145 14.28 -12.07 -2.13
C GLY A 145 14.51 -10.87 -3.06
N GLU A 146 13.43 -10.30 -3.61
CA GLU A 146 13.51 -9.13 -4.49
C GLU A 146 14.05 -7.89 -3.75
N LEU A 147 13.68 -7.73 -2.47
CA LEU A 147 14.19 -6.65 -1.65
C LEU A 147 15.69 -6.82 -1.34
N ASN A 148 16.14 -8.06 -1.09
CA ASN A 148 17.55 -8.35 -0.84
C ASN A 148 18.40 -8.10 -2.08
N ASP A 149 17.94 -8.52 -3.27
CA ASP A 149 18.64 -8.25 -4.52
C ASP A 149 18.72 -6.74 -4.77
N SER A 150 17.63 -6.00 -4.55
CA SER A 150 17.63 -4.54 -4.62
C SER A 150 18.64 -3.90 -3.66
N TRP A 151 18.84 -4.46 -2.46
CA TRP A 151 19.88 -3.98 -1.53
C TRP A 151 21.29 -4.26 -2.00
N GLN A 152 21.54 -5.41 -2.63
CA GLN A 152 22.84 -5.72 -3.21
C GLN A 152 23.18 -4.76 -4.36
N THR A 153 22.20 -4.42 -5.19
CA THR A 153 22.40 -3.46 -6.29
C THR A 153 22.56 -2.02 -5.81
N THR A 154 21.76 -1.58 -4.84
CA THR A 154 21.75 -0.18 -4.39
C THR A 154 22.77 0.15 -3.31
N GLY A 155 23.23 -0.86 -2.56
CA GLY A 155 24.09 -0.70 -1.39
C GLY A 155 23.42 0.01 -0.20
N ASN A 156 22.13 0.33 -0.24
CA ASN A 156 21.44 1.09 0.81
C ASN A 156 19.95 0.78 0.88
N LYS A 157 19.47 0.35 2.06
CA LYS A 157 18.04 0.06 2.29
C LYS A 157 17.10 1.21 1.95
N SER A 158 17.55 2.42 2.25
CA SER A 158 16.76 3.63 2.02
C SER A 158 16.66 4.00 0.54
N LEU A 159 17.59 3.53 -0.32
CA LEU A 159 17.50 3.64 -1.77
C LEU A 159 16.43 2.70 -2.31
N SER A 160 16.36 1.45 -1.85
CA SER A 160 15.34 0.49 -2.32
C SER A 160 13.91 0.92 -1.97
N GLN A 161 13.69 1.45 -0.77
CA GLN A 161 12.37 1.99 -0.43
C GLN A 161 12.01 3.22 -1.29
N TRP A 162 13.01 4.07 -1.57
CA TRP A 162 12.81 5.20 -2.46
C TRP A 162 12.55 4.78 -3.90
N GLN A 163 13.19 3.72 -4.43
CA GLN A 163 12.91 3.27 -5.80
C GLN A 163 11.42 3.01 -6.02
N VAL A 164 10.77 2.33 -5.07
CA VAL A 164 9.31 2.10 -5.13
C VAL A 164 8.54 3.41 -4.96
N SER A 165 8.86 4.20 -3.93
CA SER A 165 8.10 5.41 -3.60
C SER A 165 8.27 6.52 -4.64
N GLY A 166 9.48 6.67 -5.17
CA GLY A 166 9.84 7.60 -6.24
C GLY A 166 9.15 7.25 -7.55
N SER A 167 9.09 5.97 -7.94
CA SER A 167 8.31 5.57 -9.11
C SER A 167 6.80 5.73 -8.94
N LEU A 168 6.27 5.61 -7.71
CA LEU A 168 4.87 5.99 -7.43
C LEU A 168 4.66 7.50 -7.52
N LEU A 169 5.63 8.31 -7.06
CA LEU A 169 5.59 9.76 -7.24
C LEU A 169 5.63 10.15 -8.73
N GLU A 170 6.45 9.47 -9.54
CA GLU A 170 6.48 9.65 -11.00
C GLU A 170 5.15 9.29 -11.64
N HIS A 171 4.58 8.14 -11.27
CA HIS A 171 3.26 7.73 -11.75
C HIS A 171 2.18 8.76 -11.44
N MET A 172 2.13 9.27 -10.20
CA MET A 172 1.17 10.32 -9.82
C MET A 172 1.47 11.65 -10.53
N TRP A 173 2.76 11.99 -10.71
CA TRP A 173 3.18 13.18 -11.45
C TRP A 173 2.70 13.11 -12.90
N GLU A 174 2.93 11.99 -13.60
CA GLU A 174 2.48 11.79 -14.98
C GLU A 174 0.95 11.74 -15.11
N SER A 175 0.27 11.13 -14.14
CA SER A 175 -1.18 10.97 -14.21
C SER A 175 -1.95 12.26 -13.86
N PHE A 176 -1.44 13.06 -12.91
CA PHE A 176 -2.22 14.14 -12.28
C PHE A 176 -1.46 15.46 -12.15
N GLY A 177 -0.25 15.57 -12.69
CA GLY A 177 0.59 16.77 -12.54
C GLY A 177 -0.02 18.05 -13.11
N GLU A 178 -0.86 17.94 -14.14
CA GLU A 178 -1.59 19.07 -14.76
C GLU A 178 -2.78 19.55 -13.90
N GLU A 179 -3.22 18.77 -12.92
CA GLU A 179 -4.37 19.08 -12.05
C GLU A 179 -3.97 19.73 -10.71
N SER A 180 -2.72 20.18 -10.56
CA SER A 180 -2.16 20.71 -9.30
C SER A 180 -2.24 19.72 -8.15
N LEU A 181 -1.36 18.72 -8.21
CA LEU A 181 -1.32 17.59 -7.29
C LEU A 181 -0.78 17.96 -5.90
N SER A 182 -1.40 17.42 -4.83
CA SER A 182 -0.87 17.45 -3.46
C SER A 182 -0.66 16.03 -2.95
N VAL A 183 0.60 15.65 -2.75
CA VAL A 183 1.00 14.32 -2.28
C VAL A 183 1.46 14.38 -0.84
N PHE A 184 0.97 13.45 -0.04
CA PHE A 184 1.40 13.21 1.32
C PHE A 184 2.08 11.85 1.38
N VAL A 185 3.23 11.78 2.07
CA VAL A 185 4.04 10.58 2.18
C VAL A 185 4.42 10.38 3.64
N ASP A 186 4.11 9.20 4.20
CA ASP A 186 4.64 8.84 5.51
C ASP A 186 6.16 8.72 5.46
N ARG A 187 6.82 9.31 6.46
CA ARG A 187 8.25 9.48 6.46
C ARG A 187 8.97 8.13 6.40
N MET A 188 9.89 8.03 5.45
CA MET A 188 10.68 6.83 5.20
C MET A 188 11.94 6.79 6.06
N GLY A 189 11.86 6.10 7.21
CA GLY A 189 12.99 5.97 8.14
C GLY A 189 13.35 7.30 8.81
N GLY A 190 14.61 7.47 9.22
CA GLY A 190 15.08 8.68 9.92
C GLY A 190 15.36 9.89 9.01
N ARG A 191 14.84 9.92 7.78
CA ARG A 191 15.14 10.98 6.80
C ARG A 191 14.24 12.19 6.99
N SER A 192 14.84 13.37 7.13
CA SER A 192 14.15 14.67 7.19
C SER A 192 14.40 15.58 5.99
N HIS A 193 15.26 15.17 5.04
CA HIS A 193 15.59 15.95 3.85
C HIS A 193 15.47 15.08 2.59
N TYR A 194 14.54 15.44 1.72
CA TYR A 194 14.20 14.72 0.48
C TYR A 194 14.56 15.49 -0.79
N GLY A 195 14.98 16.77 -0.69
CA GLY A 195 15.22 17.62 -1.85
C GLY A 195 16.15 17.01 -2.89
N ARG A 196 17.31 16.48 -2.49
CA ARG A 196 18.26 15.81 -3.42
C ARG A 196 17.63 14.62 -4.16
N TRP A 197 16.75 13.88 -3.50
CA TRP A 197 16.09 12.71 -4.06
C TRP A 197 15.02 13.11 -5.06
N LEU A 198 14.21 14.12 -4.71
CA LEU A 198 13.24 14.72 -5.61
C LEU A 198 13.90 15.33 -6.84
N SER A 199 14.99 16.10 -6.69
CA SER A 199 15.73 16.65 -7.84
C SER A 199 16.29 15.56 -8.76
N LYS A 200 16.75 14.44 -8.19
CA LYS A 200 17.23 13.31 -9.01
C LYS A 200 16.09 12.59 -9.72
N GLN A 201 14.95 12.43 -9.06
CA GLN A 201 13.77 11.77 -9.61
C GLN A 201 13.09 12.61 -10.71
N PHE A 202 13.05 13.93 -10.52
CA PHE A 202 12.38 14.88 -11.41
C PHE A 202 13.39 15.89 -11.98
N PRO A 203 14.35 15.46 -12.81
CA PRO A 203 15.46 16.32 -13.26
C PRO A 203 15.01 17.50 -14.13
N ALA A 204 13.86 17.35 -14.80
CA ALA A 204 13.29 18.41 -15.64
C ALA A 204 12.39 19.38 -14.86
N ALA A 205 12.03 19.07 -13.61
CA ALA A 205 11.20 19.92 -12.79
C ALA A 205 12.05 20.87 -11.93
N ARG A 206 11.60 22.11 -11.81
CA ARG A 206 12.13 23.03 -10.81
C ARG A 206 11.64 22.59 -9.43
N LEU A 207 12.58 22.30 -8.53
CA LEU A 207 12.30 22.01 -7.13
C LEU A 207 12.43 23.27 -6.28
N GLN A 208 11.41 23.55 -5.47
CA GLN A 208 11.44 24.52 -4.40
C GLN A 208 11.27 23.84 -3.05
N VAL A 209 12.23 24.04 -2.15
CA VAL A 209 12.10 23.65 -0.74
C VAL A 209 11.23 24.69 -0.04
N ARG A 210 10.13 24.26 0.58
CA ARG A 210 9.25 25.14 1.37
C ARG A 210 9.57 25.08 2.85
N GLU A 211 9.72 23.86 3.37
CA GLU A 211 10.06 23.62 4.77
C GLU A 211 10.85 22.32 4.90
N GLU A 212 11.85 22.30 5.78
CA GLU A 212 12.52 21.09 6.22
C GLU A 212 12.74 21.15 7.73
N CYS A 213 11.94 20.40 8.49
CA CYS A 213 12.07 20.30 9.93
C CYS A 213 12.04 18.84 10.41
N SER A 214 12.24 18.66 11.72
CA SER A 214 12.29 17.33 12.31
C SER A 214 10.97 16.58 12.26
N SER A 215 9.82 17.20 11.95
CA SER A 215 8.52 16.52 11.90
C SER A 215 7.87 16.51 10.50
N LEU A 216 8.30 17.43 9.63
CA LEU A 216 7.71 17.64 8.31
C LEU A 216 8.75 18.18 7.32
N SER A 217 8.66 17.75 6.07
CA SER A 217 9.45 18.29 4.95
C SER A 217 8.52 18.53 3.77
N GLU A 218 8.46 19.76 3.28
CA GLU A 218 7.58 20.17 2.19
C GLU A 218 8.37 20.71 1.00
N TYR A 219 7.97 20.25 -0.18
CA TYR A 219 8.56 20.63 -1.45
C TYR A 219 7.47 20.95 -2.48
N VAL A 220 7.81 21.81 -3.43
CA VAL A 220 6.99 22.05 -4.62
C VAL A 220 7.84 21.78 -5.85
N LEU A 221 7.31 20.94 -6.73
CA LEU A 221 7.85 20.65 -8.06
C LEU A 221 6.98 21.35 -9.10
N THR A 222 7.61 22.04 -10.04
CA THR A 222 6.94 22.70 -11.17
C THR A 222 7.69 22.42 -12.47
N GLN A 223 6.97 22.14 -13.54
CA GLN A 223 7.52 21.93 -14.88
C GLN A 223 6.55 22.46 -15.92
N GLU A 224 7.04 23.12 -16.97
CA GLU A 224 6.23 23.48 -18.13
C GLU A 224 6.49 22.47 -19.25
N VAL A 225 5.44 21.87 -19.79
CA VAL A 225 5.52 20.92 -20.91
C VAL A 225 4.46 21.30 -21.94
N GLY A 226 4.88 21.67 -23.15
CA GLY A 226 3.94 22.03 -24.23
C GLY A 226 3.03 23.22 -23.91
N GLY A 227 3.47 24.16 -23.07
CA GLY A 227 2.67 25.31 -22.62
C GLY A 227 1.68 25.00 -21.50
N VAL A 228 1.67 23.78 -20.96
CA VAL A 228 0.88 23.39 -19.79
C VAL A 228 1.79 23.33 -18.56
N GLU A 229 1.37 24.00 -17.48
CA GLU A 229 2.08 23.92 -16.18
C GLU A 229 1.69 22.62 -15.47
N ARG A 230 2.69 21.83 -15.11
CA ARG A 230 2.58 20.71 -14.18
C ARG A 230 3.09 21.15 -12.81
N ARG A 231 2.34 20.82 -11.76
CA ARG A 231 2.63 21.24 -10.38
C ARG A 231 2.30 20.13 -9.38
N MET A 232 3.22 19.90 -8.44
CA MET A 232 3.07 18.92 -7.37
C MET A 232 3.67 19.45 -6.08
N ARG A 233 2.83 19.59 -5.07
CA ARG A 233 3.25 19.78 -3.68
C ARG A 233 3.46 18.40 -3.06
N VAL A 234 4.62 18.15 -2.45
CA VAL A 234 4.91 16.88 -1.76
C VAL A 234 5.27 17.17 -0.30
N VAL A 235 4.58 16.51 0.61
CA VAL A 235 4.79 16.60 2.06
C VAL A 235 5.21 15.24 2.60
N PHE A 236 6.39 15.19 3.21
CA PHE A 236 6.86 14.05 3.99
C PHE A 236 6.66 14.36 5.47
N ALA A 237 5.87 13.56 6.18
CA ALA A 237 5.60 13.79 7.60
C ALA A 237 5.65 12.49 8.40
N GLU A 238 5.99 12.57 9.68
CA GLU A 238 5.82 11.44 10.59
C GLU A 238 4.34 11.21 10.90
N ARG A 239 3.94 9.94 10.94
CA ARG A 239 2.55 9.53 11.21
C ARG A 239 1.59 10.21 10.25
N CYS A 240 1.97 10.25 8.98
CA CYS A 240 1.23 11.02 7.99
C CYS A 240 -0.20 10.48 7.79
N GLU A 241 -0.45 9.21 8.13
CA GLU A 241 -1.77 8.59 8.23
C GLU A 241 -2.70 9.23 9.26
N GLU A 242 -2.18 9.93 10.28
CA GLU A 242 -3.01 10.70 11.22
C GLU A 242 -3.41 12.07 10.66
N ARG A 243 -2.75 12.52 9.58
CA ARG A 243 -2.94 13.85 8.97
C ARG A 243 -3.64 13.79 7.61
N SER A 244 -3.54 12.66 6.93
CA SER A 244 -3.98 12.51 5.55
C SER A 244 -4.75 11.22 5.37
N PHE A 245 -6.02 11.36 4.97
CA PHE A 245 -6.91 10.24 4.69
C PHE A 245 -6.33 9.33 3.61
N SER A 246 -5.74 9.91 2.56
CA SER A 246 -5.12 9.14 1.48
C SER A 246 -3.93 8.31 1.97
N VAL A 247 -3.15 8.83 2.92
CA VAL A 247 -2.07 8.03 3.54
C VAL A 247 -2.63 6.94 4.46
N ALA A 248 -3.69 7.20 5.21
CA ALA A 248 -4.36 6.18 6.03
C ALA A 248 -4.92 5.03 5.17
N LEU A 249 -5.58 5.35 4.06
CA LEU A 249 -6.06 4.35 3.11
C LEU A 249 -4.91 3.60 2.44
N ALA A 250 -3.85 4.31 2.02
CA ALA A 250 -2.65 3.69 1.48
C ALA A 250 -2.00 2.70 2.49
N SER A 251 -1.98 3.04 3.78
CA SER A 251 -1.54 2.14 4.85
C SER A 251 -2.40 0.88 4.92
N CYS A 252 -3.73 1.01 4.75
CA CYS A 252 -4.65 -0.12 4.68
C CYS A 252 -4.36 -1.02 3.45
N PHE A 253 -4.17 -0.44 2.26
CA PHE A 253 -3.79 -1.21 1.07
C PHE A 253 -2.47 -1.96 1.27
N ALA A 254 -1.44 -1.28 1.76
CA ALA A 254 -0.16 -1.89 2.04
C ALA A 254 -0.28 -3.05 3.04
N LYS A 255 -1.09 -2.87 4.09
CA LYS A 255 -1.35 -3.91 5.07
C LYS A 255 -2.08 -5.09 4.47
N TYR A 256 -3.08 -4.87 3.62
CA TYR A 256 -3.86 -5.93 3.01
C TYR A 256 -3.00 -6.81 2.11
N GLY A 257 -2.24 -6.23 1.17
CA GLY A 257 -1.32 -6.98 0.32
C GLY A 257 -0.27 -7.75 1.14
N ARG A 258 0.23 -7.15 2.23
CA ARG A 258 1.16 -7.82 3.16
C ARG A 258 0.54 -9.02 3.86
N GLU A 259 -0.68 -8.90 4.37
CA GLU A 259 -1.34 -10.01 5.07
C GLU A 259 -1.81 -11.12 4.10
N LEU A 260 -2.17 -10.80 2.85
CA LEU A 260 -2.37 -11.79 1.78
C LEU A 260 -1.10 -12.60 1.54
N GLY A 261 0.04 -11.93 1.37
CA GLY A 261 1.34 -12.59 1.21
C GLY A 261 1.71 -13.48 2.41
N MET A 262 1.49 -13.01 3.64
CA MET A 262 1.75 -13.80 4.85
C MET A 262 0.78 -14.97 5.03
N LYS A 263 -0.49 -14.84 4.62
CA LYS A 263 -1.44 -15.94 4.61
C LYS A 263 -0.98 -17.03 3.65
N ALA A 264 -0.61 -16.65 2.44
CA ALA A 264 -0.09 -17.55 1.42
C ALA A 264 1.21 -18.24 1.88
N PHE A 265 2.14 -17.48 2.48
CA PHE A 265 3.35 -17.99 3.11
C PHE A 265 3.07 -19.08 4.14
N ASN A 266 2.21 -18.79 5.12
CA ASN A 266 1.87 -19.75 6.16
C ASN A 266 1.12 -20.98 5.60
N SER A 267 0.26 -20.80 4.59
CA SER A 267 -0.44 -21.91 3.94
C SER A 267 0.51 -22.83 3.18
N TYR A 268 1.51 -22.29 2.51
CA TYR A 268 2.49 -23.07 1.76
C TYR A 268 3.32 -23.96 2.69
N PHE A 269 3.96 -23.37 3.70
CA PHE A 269 4.80 -24.13 4.62
C PHE A 269 4.00 -25.02 5.57
N GLY A 270 2.79 -24.62 5.96
CA GLY A 270 1.89 -25.48 6.74
C GLY A 270 1.44 -26.73 5.95
N GLY A 271 1.34 -26.64 4.62
CA GLY A 271 1.09 -27.80 3.75
C GLY A 271 2.28 -28.76 3.66
N LEU A 272 3.51 -28.25 3.80
CA LEU A 272 4.72 -29.08 3.82
C LEU A 272 4.99 -29.71 5.18
N GLN A 273 4.52 -29.09 6.26
CA GLN A 273 4.70 -29.57 7.63
C GLN A 273 3.41 -29.40 8.45
N PRO A 274 2.58 -30.45 8.55
CA PRO A 274 1.40 -30.44 9.40
C PRO A 274 1.73 -30.06 10.84
N GLY A 275 0.93 -29.16 11.42
CA GLY A 275 1.12 -28.68 12.80
C GLY A 275 2.12 -27.53 12.95
N LEU A 276 2.78 -27.07 11.88
CA LEU A 276 3.64 -25.89 11.92
C LEU A 276 2.83 -24.64 12.32
N LYS A 277 3.21 -24.02 13.44
CA LYS A 277 2.55 -22.82 13.94
C LYS A 277 2.84 -21.64 13.00
N PRO A 278 1.84 -20.79 12.67
CA PRO A 278 2.05 -19.68 11.75
C PRO A 278 2.98 -18.60 12.33
N THR A 279 3.59 -17.86 11.42
CA THR A 279 4.43 -16.69 11.68
C THR A 279 3.74 -15.40 11.26
N ALA A 280 3.92 -14.38 12.08
CA ALA A 280 3.60 -13.01 11.73
C ALA A 280 4.77 -12.32 11.02
N GLY A 281 5.94 -12.95 10.90
CA GLY A 281 7.09 -12.45 10.12
C GLY A 281 7.86 -11.30 10.79
N TYR A 282 7.65 -11.03 12.07
CA TYR A 282 8.49 -10.13 12.86
C TYR A 282 9.71 -10.87 13.39
N THR A 283 10.75 -10.14 13.79
CA THR A 283 12.05 -10.73 14.17
C THR A 283 11.94 -11.82 15.23
N THR A 284 11.23 -11.57 16.34
CA THR A 284 11.14 -12.53 17.45
C THR A 284 10.32 -13.76 17.06
N ASP A 285 9.15 -13.56 16.46
CA ASP A 285 8.27 -14.67 16.08
C ASP A 285 8.80 -15.45 14.86
N GLY A 286 9.48 -14.76 13.96
CA GLY A 286 10.14 -15.31 12.79
C GLY A 286 11.35 -16.17 13.14
N ARG A 287 12.18 -15.79 14.13
CA ARG A 287 13.27 -16.65 14.62
C ARG A 287 12.76 -17.98 15.19
N ARG A 288 11.68 -17.92 15.99
CA ARG A 288 11.00 -19.13 16.46
C ARG A 288 10.49 -19.95 15.27
N TRP A 289 9.81 -19.31 14.32
CA TRP A 289 9.25 -20.00 13.16
C TRP A 289 10.33 -20.68 12.31
N LEU A 290 11.47 -20.03 12.07
CA LEU A 290 12.58 -20.60 11.30
C LEU A 290 13.14 -21.88 11.95
N LYS A 291 13.18 -21.92 13.28
CA LYS A 291 13.57 -23.13 14.02
C LYS A 291 12.50 -24.23 13.87
N ASP A 292 11.23 -23.87 14.04
CA ASP A 292 10.13 -24.83 13.99
C ASP A 292 9.89 -25.38 12.56
N ALA A 293 10.20 -24.58 11.53
CA ALA A 293 9.94 -24.87 10.11
C ALA A 293 11.10 -25.58 9.39
N GLU A 294 12.17 -25.96 10.09
CA GLU A 294 13.35 -26.60 9.48
C GLU A 294 13.00 -27.76 8.53
N PRO A 295 12.10 -28.72 8.88
CA PRO A 295 11.67 -29.76 7.96
C PRO A 295 10.98 -29.22 6.69
N ALA A 296 10.07 -28.25 6.85
CA ALA A 296 9.37 -27.62 5.74
C ALA A 296 10.32 -26.86 4.81
N LEU A 297 11.33 -26.20 5.37
CA LEU A 297 12.36 -25.46 4.63
C LEU A 297 13.24 -26.41 3.82
N SER A 298 13.67 -27.53 4.41
CA SER A 298 14.43 -28.57 3.71
C SER A 298 13.65 -29.17 2.53
N LEU A 299 12.35 -29.44 2.72
CA LEU A 299 11.48 -29.95 1.66
C LEU A 299 11.23 -28.93 0.55
N ALA A 300 11.06 -27.65 0.91
CA ALA A 300 10.80 -26.59 -0.06
C ALA A 300 12.01 -26.29 -0.96
N GLY A 301 13.23 -26.54 -0.48
CA GLY A 301 14.46 -26.25 -1.24
C GLY A 301 14.65 -24.77 -1.59
N VAL A 302 13.98 -23.85 -0.88
CA VAL A 302 14.03 -22.41 -1.16
C VAL A 302 15.27 -21.81 -0.50
N PRO A 303 16.10 -21.03 -1.23
CA PRO A 303 17.27 -20.38 -0.65
C PRO A 303 16.89 -19.42 0.50
N GLN A 304 17.69 -19.37 1.57
CA GLN A 304 17.39 -18.53 2.74
C GLN A 304 17.19 -17.06 2.38
N GLY A 305 18.00 -16.50 1.47
CA GLY A 305 17.88 -15.10 1.03
C GLY A 305 16.59 -14.79 0.26
N VAL A 306 15.80 -15.78 -0.15
CA VAL A 306 14.47 -15.58 -0.73
C VAL A 306 13.40 -15.42 0.36
N LEU A 307 13.61 -16.08 1.50
CA LEU A 307 12.69 -16.15 2.63
C LEU A 307 12.93 -15.04 3.65
N ILE A 308 14.20 -14.80 3.96
CA ILE A 308 14.67 -13.96 5.04
C ILE A 308 15.19 -12.67 4.44
N ARG A 309 14.74 -11.55 4.99
CA ARG A 309 15.26 -10.24 4.63
C ARG A 309 16.66 -10.06 5.25
N ASP A 310 17.67 -9.79 4.42
CA ASP A 310 19.07 -9.67 4.81
C ASP A 310 19.33 -8.33 5.50
N ARG A 311 19.19 -8.32 6.83
CA ARG A 311 19.29 -7.15 7.74
C ARG A 311 17.98 -6.42 8.00
#